data_AF-A0A2K3TJX4-F1
#
_entry.id   AF-A0A2K3TJX4-F1
#
_cell.length_a   1.000
_cell.length_b   1.000
_cell.length_c   1.000
_cell.angle_alpha   90.00
_cell.angle_beta   90.00
_cell.angle_gamma   90.00
#
_symmetry.space_group_name_H-M   'P 1'
#
loop_
_entity.id
_entity.type
_entity.pdbx_description
1 polymer ?
#
loop_
_entity_poly.entity_id
_entity_poly.type
_entity_poly.pdbx_seq_one_letter_code
_entity_poly.pdbx_strand_id
1 'polypeptide(L)'
;ETVIATTVAYGMPEETGSYSMDVEPGIYRVTLNTEGYRPSYVGDIVVREDSSPGTLNKFLMEMEDAPYYPKALSELEAVVQSILHRAESAASEAEEARKRAASARGPRGEKGDTGARGERGITGPQGPKGETGARGPAG
;
A
#
# COMPACT_ATOMS: atom_id res chain seq x y z
N GLU A 1 7.55 -31.70 -17.32
CA GLU A 1 6.96 -32.96 -17.78
C GLU A 1 6.12 -33.48 -16.62
N THR A 2 4.80 -33.40 -16.72
CA THR A 2 3.91 -33.78 -15.61
C THR A 2 3.71 -35.29 -15.68
N VAL A 3 4.50 -36.03 -14.92
CA VAL A 3 4.33 -37.48 -14.80
C VAL A 3 3.01 -37.69 -14.04
N ILE A 4 1.91 -37.94 -14.78
CA ILE A 4 0.67 -38.42 -14.18
C ILE A 4 0.86 -39.92 -13.95
N ALA A 5 1.59 -40.26 -12.89
CA ALA A 5 1.65 -41.63 -12.41
C ALA A 5 0.25 -41.99 -11.88
N THR A 6 -0.53 -42.72 -12.67
CA THR A 6 -1.83 -43.25 -12.23
C THR A 6 -1.57 -44.56 -11.51
N THR A 7 -1.35 -44.49 -10.19
CA THR A 7 -1.24 -45.68 -9.36
C THR A 7 -2.63 -46.07 -8.87
N VAL A 8 -3.16 -47.19 -9.37
CA VAL A 8 -4.41 -47.79 -8.89
C VAL A 8 -4.04 -48.89 -7.90
N ALA A 9 -4.28 -48.67 -6.62
CA ALA A 9 -4.13 -49.70 -5.60
C ALA A 9 -5.45 -50.46 -5.43
N TYR A 10 -5.43 -51.77 -5.70
CA TYR A 10 -6.50 -52.69 -5.33
C TYR A 10 -6.04 -53.43 -4.06
N GLY A 11 -6.58 -53.04 -2.91
CA GLY A 11 -6.40 -53.77 -1.66
C GLY A 11 -7.74 -54.34 -1.22
N MET A 12 -7.79 -55.62 -0.85
CA MET A 12 -8.81 -56.02 0.12
C MET A 12 -8.43 -55.30 1.41
N PRO A 13 -9.25 -54.36 1.92
CA PRO A 13 -8.90 -53.66 3.13
C PRO A 13 -8.59 -54.69 4.21
N GLU A 14 -7.48 -54.50 4.92
CA GLU A 14 -7.29 -55.18 6.20
C GLU A 14 -8.45 -54.80 7.15
N GLU A 15 -8.54 -55.42 8.33
CA GLU A 15 -9.68 -55.32 9.25
C GLU A 15 -10.11 -53.88 9.63
N THR A 16 -9.33 -52.86 9.26
CA THR A 16 -9.55 -51.43 9.56
C THR A 16 -9.67 -50.50 8.35
N GLY A 17 -9.62 -50.98 7.10
CA GLY A 17 -9.72 -50.10 5.93
C GLY A 17 -8.43 -49.37 5.54
N SER A 18 -7.26 -49.91 5.93
CA SER A 18 -5.94 -49.36 5.59
C SER A 18 -5.56 -49.64 4.13
N TYR A 19 -4.94 -48.65 3.48
CA TYR A 19 -4.38 -48.76 2.12
C TYR A 19 -2.92 -48.24 2.14
N SER A 20 -2.02 -48.96 1.47
CA SER A 20 -0.62 -48.55 1.30
C SER A 20 -0.20 -48.72 -0.16
N MET A 21 0.62 -47.80 -0.66
CA MET A 21 1.15 -47.82 -2.02
C MET A 21 2.50 -47.11 -2.07
N ASP A 22 3.43 -47.63 -2.87
CA ASP A 22 4.67 -46.95 -3.18
C ASP A 22 4.42 -45.95 -4.32
N VAL A 23 4.74 -44.68 -4.07
CA VAL A 23 4.56 -43.57 -5.03
C VAL A 23 5.78 -42.66 -5.01
N GLU A 24 6.08 -42.02 -6.14
CA GLU A 24 7.11 -40.99 -6.21
C GLU A 24 6.63 -39.68 -5.57
N PRO A 25 7.53 -38.79 -5.10
CA PRO A 25 7.15 -37.45 -4.69
C PRO A 25 6.43 -36.70 -5.82
N GLY A 26 5.28 -36.09 -5.54
CA GLY A 26 4.46 -35.44 -6.56
C GLY A 26 3.09 -35.00 -6.10
N ILE A 27 2.31 -34.46 -7.04
CA ILE A 27 0.92 -34.06 -6.82
C ILE A 27 0.01 -35.16 -7.36
N TYR A 28 -0.89 -35.64 -6.51
CA TYR A 28 -1.78 -36.76 -6.83
C TYR A 28 -3.23 -36.35 -6.69
N ARG A 29 -4.05 -36.73 -7.68
CA ARG A 29 -5.51 -36.63 -7.62
C ARG A 29 -6.08 -37.87 -6.94
N VAL A 30 -6.80 -37.68 -5.85
CA VAL A 30 -7.39 -38.79 -5.08
C VAL A 30 -8.87 -38.96 -5.43
N THR A 31 -9.21 -40.17 -5.89
CA THR A 31 -10.59 -40.61 -6.18
C THR A 31 -10.85 -41.94 -5.49
N LEU A 32 -11.98 -42.06 -4.79
CA LEU A 32 -12.41 -43.30 -4.16
C LEU A 32 -13.37 -44.05 -5.08
N ASN A 33 -13.04 -45.30 -5.36
CA ASN A 33 -13.81 -46.19 -6.21
C ASN A 33 -14.41 -47.31 -5.37
N THR A 34 -15.69 -47.17 -5.01
CA THR A 34 -16.44 -48.21 -4.28
C THR A 34 -17.28 -49.03 -5.25
N GLU A 35 -17.24 -50.35 -5.14
CA GLU A 35 -18.00 -51.25 -6.01
C GLU A 35 -19.50 -50.93 -5.98
N GLY A 36 -20.12 -50.80 -7.15
CA GLY A 36 -21.54 -50.46 -7.30
C GLY A 36 -21.86 -48.97 -7.16
N TYR A 37 -20.88 -48.10 -6.89
CA TYR A 37 -21.09 -46.65 -6.76
C TYR A 37 -20.27 -45.86 -7.78
N ARG A 38 -20.69 -44.61 -8.02
CA ARG A 38 -19.92 -43.67 -8.84
C ARG A 38 -18.63 -43.29 -8.12
N PRO A 39 -17.48 -43.23 -8.83
CA PRO A 39 -16.25 -42.69 -8.30
C PRO A 39 -16.46 -41.33 -7.64
N SER A 40 -15.89 -41.14 -6.45
CA SER A 40 -15.99 -39.90 -5.69
C SER A 40 -14.63 -39.22 -5.62
N TYR A 41 -14.51 -38.04 -6.22
CA TYR A 41 -13.32 -37.20 -6.09
C TYR A 41 -13.24 -36.65 -4.67
N VAL A 42 -12.08 -36.83 -4.03
CA VAL A 42 -11.87 -36.43 -2.62
C VAL A 42 -11.03 -35.17 -2.51
N GLY A 43 -10.05 -35.00 -3.39
CA GLY A 43 -9.14 -33.86 -3.39
C GLY A 43 -7.83 -34.18 -4.07
N ASP A 44 -6.97 -33.18 -4.16
CA ASP A 44 -5.58 -33.34 -4.58
C ASP A 44 -4.70 -33.37 -3.33
N ILE A 45 -3.68 -34.22 -3.30
CA ILE A 45 -2.69 -34.33 -2.22
C ILE A 45 -1.29 -34.09 -2.77
N VAL A 46 -0.38 -33.66 -1.89
CA VAL A 46 1.05 -33.52 -2.20
C VAL A 46 1.82 -34.55 -1.38
N VAL A 47 2.59 -35.40 -2.06
CA VAL A 47 3.52 -36.36 -1.43
C VAL A 47 4.94 -35.86 -1.64
N ARG A 48 5.71 -35.75 -0.57
CA ARG A 48 7.12 -35.32 -0.57
C ARG A 48 8.01 -36.43 -0.03
N GLU A 49 9.31 -36.37 -0.32
CA GLU A 49 10.29 -37.31 0.26
C GLU A 49 10.31 -37.25 1.80
N ASP A 50 10.00 -36.08 2.36
CA ASP A 50 9.98 -35.82 3.81
C ASP A 50 8.58 -35.95 4.43
N SER A 51 7.57 -36.38 3.67
CA SER A 51 6.22 -36.55 4.16
C SER A 51 6.17 -37.61 5.27
N SER A 52 5.83 -37.19 6.48
CA SER A 52 5.59 -38.12 7.59
C SER A 52 4.32 -38.94 7.36
N PRO A 53 4.29 -40.24 7.70
CA PRO A 53 3.08 -41.06 7.60
C PRO A 53 1.85 -40.43 8.27
N GLY A 54 0.67 -40.74 7.76
CA GLY A 54 -0.59 -40.23 8.29
C GLY A 54 -1.81 -40.68 7.51
N THR A 55 -2.99 -40.15 7.87
CA THR A 55 -4.25 -40.46 7.19
C THR A 55 -4.42 -39.63 5.93
N LEU A 56 -5.25 -40.08 4.98
CA LEU A 56 -5.59 -39.29 3.79
C LEU A 56 -6.08 -37.87 4.16
N ASN A 57 -6.88 -37.75 5.22
CA ASN A 57 -7.38 -36.46 5.68
C ASN A 57 -6.24 -35.50 6.12
N LYS A 58 -5.15 -36.02 6.70
CA LYS A 58 -3.95 -35.22 7.01
C LYS A 58 -3.37 -34.62 5.72
N PHE A 59 -3.13 -35.45 4.71
CA PHE A 59 -2.56 -34.98 3.43
C PHE A 59 -3.49 -34.03 2.67
N LEU A 60 -4.81 -34.20 2.80
CA LEU A 60 -5.81 -33.28 2.23
C LEU A 60 -5.88 -31.93 2.97
N MET A 61 -5.59 -31.92 4.27
CA MET A 61 -5.56 -30.69 5.08
C MET A 61 -4.20 -30.00 5.09
N GLU A 62 -3.11 -30.73 4.83
CA GLU A 62 -1.73 -30.23 4.70
C GLU A 62 -1.49 -29.48 3.38
N MET A 63 -2.55 -29.07 2.67
CA MET A 63 -2.48 -28.05 1.63
C MET A 63 -2.23 -26.65 2.24
N GLU A 64 -1.25 -26.53 3.14
CA GLU A 64 -0.63 -25.25 3.42
C GLU A 64 0.45 -25.00 2.36
N ASP A 65 0.34 -23.82 1.77
CA ASP A 65 1.20 -23.21 0.76
C ASP A 65 1.23 -23.91 -0.59
N ALA A 66 0.22 -23.59 -1.39
CA ALA A 66 0.26 -23.66 -2.82
C ALA A 66 1.64 -23.20 -3.35
N PRO A 67 2.50 -24.09 -3.85
CA PRO A 67 3.76 -23.71 -4.49
C PRO A 67 3.53 -23.02 -5.86
N TYR A 68 2.30 -22.55 -6.14
CA TYR A 68 1.81 -22.06 -7.43
C TYR A 68 1.38 -20.58 -7.44
N TYR A 69 1.81 -19.78 -6.46
CA TYR A 69 1.85 -18.31 -6.60
C TYR A 69 3.24 -17.72 -6.94
N PRO A 70 4.18 -18.36 -7.66
CA PRO A 70 5.52 -17.80 -7.84
C PRO A 70 5.54 -16.60 -8.79
N LYS A 71 4.67 -16.55 -9.81
CA LYS A 71 4.77 -15.51 -10.85
C LYS A 71 4.06 -14.21 -10.48
N ALA A 72 2.79 -14.29 -10.06
CA ALA A 72 2.02 -13.09 -9.72
C ALA A 72 2.59 -12.38 -8.47
N LEU A 73 3.08 -13.14 -7.48
CA LEU A 73 3.71 -12.57 -6.29
C LEU A 73 5.06 -11.95 -6.63
N SER A 74 5.90 -12.62 -7.44
CA SER A 74 7.17 -12.05 -7.91
C SER A 74 6.97 -10.79 -8.77
N GLU A 75 5.95 -10.77 -9.64
CA GLU A 75 5.58 -9.57 -10.41
C GLU A 75 5.12 -8.44 -9.47
N LEU A 76 4.34 -8.74 -8.43
CA LEU A 76 3.91 -7.76 -7.45
C LEU A 76 5.09 -7.20 -6.65
N GLU A 77 6.01 -8.05 -6.19
CA GLU A 77 7.22 -7.64 -5.47
C GLU A 77 8.12 -6.75 -6.33
N ALA A 78 8.31 -7.10 -7.61
CA ALA A 78 9.06 -6.28 -8.56
C ALA A 78 8.42 -4.89 -8.75
N VAL A 79 7.09 -4.84 -8.86
CA VAL A 79 6.34 -3.57 -8.96
C VAL A 79 6.53 -2.74 -7.69
N VAL A 80 6.39 -3.34 -6.51
CA VAL A 80 6.58 -2.66 -5.21
C VAL A 80 7.99 -2.09 -5.08
N GLN A 81 9.02 -2.86 -5.43
CA GLN A 81 10.41 -2.39 -5.43
C GLN A 81 10.62 -1.21 -6.39
N SER A 82 10.02 -1.27 -7.59
CA SER A 82 10.09 -0.15 -8.54
C SER A 82 9.43 1.12 -8.01
N ILE A 83 8.31 0.99 -7.29
CA ILE A 83 7.61 2.12 -6.67
C ILE A 83 8.47 2.74 -5.57
N LEU A 84 9.03 1.92 -4.69
CA LEU A 84 9.89 2.38 -3.60
C LEU A 84 11.13 3.11 -4.14
N HIS A 85 11.81 2.53 -5.12
CA HIS A 85 12.98 3.15 -5.73
C HIS A 85 12.67 4.50 -6.40
N ARG A 86 11.54 4.59 -7.10
CA ARG A 86 11.09 5.86 -7.71
C ARG A 86 10.70 6.90 -6.66
N ALA A 87 10.07 6.48 -5.56
CA ALA A 87 9.71 7.37 -4.46
C ALA A 87 10.96 7.92 -3.75
N GLU A 88 11.96 7.08 -3.49
CA GLU A 88 13.24 7.50 -2.89
C GLU A 88 14.01 8.46 -3.80
N SER A 89 14.10 8.14 -5.10
CA SER A 89 14.78 8.99 -6.08
C SER A 89 14.09 10.35 -6.19
N ALA A 90 12.77 10.38 -6.29
CA ALA A 90 12.00 11.62 -6.33
C ALA A 90 12.13 12.44 -5.03
N ALA A 91 12.20 11.78 -3.87
CA ALA A 91 12.40 12.46 -2.59
C ALA A 91 13.80 13.12 -2.53
N SER A 92 14.83 12.41 -2.97
CA SER A 92 16.20 12.93 -3.04
C SER A 92 16.29 14.13 -3.99
N GLU A 93 15.76 14.00 -5.21
CA GLU A 93 15.72 15.08 -6.20
C GLU A 93 14.96 16.30 -5.69
N ALA A 94 13.82 16.10 -5.02
CA ALA A 94 13.06 17.18 -4.41
C ALA A 94 13.84 17.89 -3.30
N GLU A 95 14.60 17.15 -2.49
CA GLU A 95 15.44 17.75 -1.45
C GLU A 95 16.60 18.56 -2.07
N GLU A 96 17.26 18.02 -3.09
CA GLU A 96 18.31 18.77 -3.78
C GLU A 96 17.76 20.01 -4.48
N ALA A 97 16.58 19.91 -5.14
CA ALA A 97 15.91 21.04 -5.76
C ALA A 97 15.54 22.11 -4.71
N ARG A 98 15.08 21.71 -3.52
CA ARG A 98 14.86 22.61 -2.40
C ARG A 98 16.15 23.29 -1.94
N LYS A 99 17.25 22.56 -1.82
CA LYS A 99 18.57 23.14 -1.47
C LYS A 99 19.01 24.15 -2.52
N ARG A 100 18.93 23.80 -3.82
CA ARG A 100 19.26 24.71 -4.94
C ARG A 100 18.37 25.96 -4.92
N ALA A 101 17.07 25.82 -4.69
CA ALA A 101 16.14 26.94 -4.59
C ALA A 101 16.43 27.83 -3.37
N ALA A 102 16.77 27.24 -2.22
CA ALA A 102 17.18 27.98 -1.03
C ALA A 102 18.49 28.76 -1.27
N SER A 103 19.46 28.16 -1.96
CA SER A 103 20.72 28.82 -2.35
C SER A 103 20.51 29.91 -3.41
N ALA A 104 19.56 29.75 -4.33
CA ALA A 104 19.23 30.75 -5.35
C ALA A 104 18.44 31.94 -4.79
N ARG A 105 17.69 31.74 -3.70
CA ARG A 105 17.02 32.82 -2.98
C ARG A 105 18.06 33.61 -2.20
N GLY A 106 18.54 34.70 -2.79
CA GLY A 106 19.42 35.66 -2.13
C GLY A 106 18.85 36.17 -0.78
N PRO A 107 19.68 36.79 0.07
CA PRO A 107 19.24 37.29 1.36
C PRO A 107 18.03 38.24 1.18
N ARG A 108 17.11 38.22 2.15
CA ARG A 108 15.98 39.15 2.17
C ARG A 108 16.54 40.57 2.12
N GLY A 109 16.18 41.33 1.08
CA GLY A 109 16.57 42.74 0.96
C GLY A 109 16.18 43.51 2.23
N GLU A 110 17.03 44.45 2.64
CA GLU A 110 16.76 45.28 3.82
C GLU A 110 15.39 45.94 3.71
N LYS A 111 14.68 46.02 4.84
CA LYS A 111 13.38 46.69 4.88
C LYS A 111 13.63 48.17 4.53
N GLY A 112 13.01 48.64 3.45
CA GLY A 112 13.10 50.05 3.05
C GLY A 112 12.67 50.97 4.19
N ASP A 113 13.36 52.10 4.33
CA ASP A 113 13.06 53.10 5.36
C ASP A 113 11.61 53.55 5.28
N THR A 114 10.99 53.76 6.45
CA THR A 114 9.61 54.24 6.53
C THR A 114 9.54 55.65 5.97
N GLY A 115 8.68 55.87 4.96
CA GLY A 115 8.52 57.16 4.30
C GLY A 115 8.24 58.30 5.29
N ALA A 116 8.77 59.49 4.99
CA ALA A 116 8.60 60.67 5.82
C ALA A 116 7.11 60.96 6.07
N ARG A 117 6.77 61.31 7.32
CA ARG A 117 5.41 61.70 7.71
C ARG A 117 4.97 62.90 6.87
N GLY A 118 3.83 62.77 6.18
CA GLY A 118 3.28 63.84 5.33
C GLY A 118 3.12 65.16 6.07
N GLU A 119 3.31 66.27 5.35
CA GLU A 119 3.17 67.62 5.89
C GLU A 119 1.78 67.83 6.50
N ARG A 120 1.73 68.55 7.62
CA ARG A 120 0.48 68.87 8.30
C ARG A 120 -0.34 69.79 7.39
N GLY A 121 -1.59 69.40 7.09
CA GLY A 121 -2.49 70.20 6.28
C GLY A 121 -2.64 71.63 6.81
N ILE A 122 -2.75 72.59 5.89
CA ILE A 122 -2.96 74.00 6.20
C ILE A 122 -4.25 74.17 7.03
N THR A 123 -4.18 74.91 8.13
CA THR A 123 -5.37 75.29 8.89
C THR A 123 -6.24 76.21 8.04
N GLY A 124 -7.54 75.93 7.96
CA GLY A 124 -8.47 76.75 7.19
C GLY A 124 -8.52 78.22 7.65
N PRO A 125 -8.99 79.16 6.80
CA PRO A 125 -9.08 80.57 7.15
C PRO A 125 -10.00 80.80 8.36
N GLN A 126 -9.62 81.72 9.25
CA GLN A 126 -10.45 82.17 10.37
C GLN A 126 -11.76 82.76 9.83
N GLY A 127 -12.90 82.32 10.36
CA GLY A 127 -14.22 82.85 9.99
C GLY A 127 -14.35 84.36 10.26
N PRO A 128 -15.27 85.06 9.56
CA PRO A 128 -15.46 86.49 9.72
C PRO A 128 -15.84 86.86 11.16
N LYS A 129 -15.30 87.98 11.65
CA LYS A 129 -15.61 88.53 12.97
C LYS A 129 -17.08 88.96 13.00
N GLY A 130 -17.84 88.47 13.99
CA GLY A 130 -19.26 88.80 14.16
C GLY A 130 -19.47 90.31 14.38
N GLU A 131 -20.57 90.84 13.84
CA GLU A 131 -20.96 92.24 14.01
C GLU A 131 -21.18 92.56 15.49
N THR A 132 -20.66 93.71 15.93
CA THR A 132 -20.82 94.18 17.31
C THR A 132 -22.26 94.61 17.54
N GLY A 133 -22.92 94.02 18.54
CA GLY A 133 -24.32 94.32 18.85
C GLY A 133 -24.56 95.80 19.18
N ALA A 134 -25.75 96.30 18.83
CA ALA A 134 -26.14 97.68 19.04
C ALA A 134 -26.08 98.09 20.53
N ARG A 135 -25.47 99.25 20.80
CA ARG A 135 -25.41 99.86 22.13
C ARG A 135 -26.82 100.28 22.58
N GLY A 136 -27.33 99.70 23.66
CA GLY A 136 -28.61 100.12 24.25
C GLY A 136 -28.53 101.52 24.88
N PRO A 137 -29.59 102.35 24.80
CA PRO A 137 -29.63 103.65 25.49
C PRO A 137 -29.89 103.51 27.00
N ALA A 138 -29.38 104.51 27.75
CA ALA A 138 -29.25 104.57 29.21
C ALA A 138 -30.59 104.70 29.95
N GLY A 139 -30.62 104.22 31.20
CA GLY A 139 -31.83 104.02 32.03
C GLY A 139 -32.51 105.26 32.57
#